data_AF-A0A1G0Z4T9-F1
#
_entry.id   AF-A0A1G0Z4T9-F1
#
_cell.length_a   1.000
_cell.length_b   1.000
_cell.length_c   1.000
_cell.angle_alpha   90.00
_cell.angle_beta   90.00
_cell.angle_gamma   90.00
#
_symmetry.space_group_name_H-M   'P 1'
#
loop_
_entity.id
_entity.type
_entity.pdbx_description
1 polymer ?
#
loop_
_entity_poly.entity_id
_entity_poly.type
_entity_poly.pdbx_seq_one_letter_code
_entity_poly.pdbx_strand_id
1 'polypeptide(L)'
;MELTIMIKKRVFLLTLISGGLVAALVSCSSPTVKYGDPTSAKPISTDFGSNDLQQTANSMVNSMLTFPPVVELTRNRRPIIEVSKVNNKTMQHIDTQSLTDSIRTKLLRSGKFRFTDRSSDKQTIEEIRAQQESGLNDQNTVTQFGQQYSAEFILVSNLSEIKQRNEDVIDVYYKFTMSLKNLKTGILEWSDEQEIRKIKER
;
A
#
# COMPACT_ATOMS: atom_id res chain seq x y z
N MET A 1 -36.61 57.39 54.86
CA MET A 1 -35.96 56.08 54.64
C MET A 1 -36.57 55.30 53.46
N GLU A 2 -37.37 55.92 52.58
CA GLU A 2 -37.98 55.24 51.42
C GLU A 2 -37.35 55.64 50.08
N LEU A 3 -36.79 56.85 49.97
CA LEU A 3 -36.26 57.38 48.70
C LEU A 3 -34.93 56.71 48.27
N THR A 4 -34.11 56.26 49.22
CA THR A 4 -32.79 55.65 48.97
C THR A 4 -32.90 54.24 48.38
N ILE A 5 -34.01 53.53 48.64
CA ILE A 5 -34.25 52.15 48.18
C ILE A 5 -34.65 52.14 46.70
N MET A 6 -35.39 53.15 46.24
CA MET A 6 -35.88 53.23 44.86
C MET A 6 -34.78 53.55 43.83
N ILE A 7 -33.75 54.32 44.22
CA ILE A 7 -32.59 54.64 43.37
C ILE A 7 -31.70 53.41 43.17
N LYS A 8 -31.45 52.62 44.22
CA LYS A 8 -30.65 51.38 44.12
C LYS A 8 -31.32 50.34 43.21
N LYS A 9 -32.65 50.20 43.24
CA LYS A 9 -33.38 49.28 42.36
C LYS A 9 -33.33 49.69 40.88
N ARG A 10 -33.37 51.00 40.56
CA ARG A 10 -33.26 51.49 39.18
C ARG A 10 -31.84 51.38 38.62
N VAL A 11 -30.81 51.60 39.44
CA VAL A 11 -29.41 51.39 39.05
C VAL A 11 -29.14 49.90 38.79
N PHE A 12 -29.69 49.00 39.62
CA PHE A 12 -29.54 47.56 39.40
C PHE A 12 -30.23 47.06 38.12
N LEU A 13 -31.35 47.69 37.73
CA LEU A 13 -32.07 47.35 36.50
C LEU A 13 -31.36 47.86 35.23
N LEU A 14 -30.56 48.92 35.32
CA LEU A 14 -29.79 49.48 34.19
C LEU A 14 -28.43 48.80 33.97
N THR A 15 -27.87 48.11 34.97
CA THR A 15 -26.68 47.26 34.83
C THR A 15 -26.97 45.83 34.34
N LEU A 16 -28.22 45.52 33.96
CA LEU A 16 -28.61 44.21 33.43
C LEU A 16 -28.65 44.14 31.90
N ILE A 17 -28.28 45.23 31.20
CA ILE A 17 -28.35 45.33 29.73
C ILE A 17 -26.96 45.38 29.06
N SER A 18 -25.85 45.43 29.83
CA SER A 18 -24.50 45.67 29.27
C SER A 18 -23.53 44.47 29.28
N GLY A 19 -23.93 43.28 29.67
CA GLY A 19 -22.99 42.16 29.85
C GLY A 19 -23.56 40.82 29.42
N GLY A 20 -23.59 40.55 28.12
CA GLY A 20 -24.05 39.23 27.65
C GLY A 20 -24.16 39.03 26.16
N LEU A 21 -23.42 39.78 25.33
CA LEU A 21 -23.21 39.43 23.92
C LEU A 21 -21.77 38.97 23.73
N VAL A 22 -21.37 37.91 24.44
CA VAL A 22 -20.22 37.12 24.02
C VAL A 22 -20.72 36.25 22.89
N ALA A 23 -20.63 36.79 21.68
CA ALA A 23 -20.81 36.02 20.46
C ALA A 23 -19.89 34.80 20.55
N ALA A 24 -20.48 33.62 20.71
CA ALA A 24 -19.81 32.35 20.52
C ALA A 24 -19.42 32.28 19.03
N LEU A 25 -18.27 32.85 18.69
CA LEU A 25 -17.56 32.55 17.47
C LEU A 25 -17.03 31.12 17.62
N VAL A 26 -17.94 30.15 17.44
CA VAL A 26 -17.57 28.77 17.17
C VAL A 26 -16.88 28.81 15.82
N SER A 27 -15.57 29.02 15.84
CA SER A 27 -14.70 28.83 14.68
C SER A 27 -14.81 27.37 14.31
N CYS A 28 -15.73 27.06 13.40
CA CYS A 28 -15.79 25.79 12.73
C CYS A 28 -14.60 25.75 11.78
N SER A 29 -13.41 25.42 12.31
CA SER A 29 -12.25 25.15 11.48
C SER A 29 -12.59 23.93 10.63
N SER A 30 -12.95 24.15 9.38
CA SER A 30 -13.16 23.04 8.44
C SER A 30 -11.86 22.25 8.37
N PRO A 31 -11.91 20.91 8.41
CA PRO A 31 -10.71 20.09 8.36
C PRO A 31 -9.94 20.42 7.06
N THR A 32 -8.77 21.05 7.23
CA THR A 32 -7.91 21.39 6.09
C THR A 32 -7.14 20.15 5.67
N VAL A 33 -7.44 19.64 4.48
CA VAL A 33 -6.65 18.56 3.86
C VAL A 33 -5.31 19.13 3.42
N LYS A 34 -4.21 18.48 3.80
CA LYS A 34 -2.85 18.84 3.40
C LYS A 34 -2.19 17.64 2.74
N TYR A 35 -1.28 17.89 1.81
CA TYR A 35 -0.40 16.84 1.29
C TYR A 35 0.44 16.25 2.42
N GLY A 36 0.47 14.93 2.52
CA GLY A 36 1.34 14.19 3.42
C GLY A 36 2.53 13.59 2.66
N ASP A 37 3.63 13.34 3.38
CA ASP A 37 4.73 12.54 2.87
C ASP A 37 4.29 11.06 2.80
N PRO A 38 4.29 10.42 1.62
CA PRO A 38 3.89 9.02 1.47
C PRO A 38 4.79 8.06 2.25
N THR A 39 6.00 8.47 2.65
CA THR A 39 6.97 7.67 3.41
C THR A 39 6.97 7.94 4.91
N SER A 40 6.08 8.83 5.40
CA SER A 40 5.96 9.14 6.82
C SER A 40 5.58 7.89 7.63
N ALA A 41 6.43 7.55 8.59
CA ALA A 41 6.29 6.33 9.39
C ALA A 41 5.35 6.45 10.60
N LYS A 42 4.66 7.58 10.80
CA LYS A 42 3.76 7.75 11.94
C LYS A 42 2.45 6.97 11.71
N PRO A 43 2.17 5.91 12.48
CA PRO A 43 0.90 5.19 12.34
C PRO A 43 -0.25 6.10 12.80
N ILE A 44 -1.27 6.22 11.95
CA ILE A 44 -2.50 6.99 12.27
C ILE A 44 -3.51 6.09 12.99
N SER A 45 -3.49 4.78 12.70
CA SER A 45 -4.29 3.76 13.36
C SER A 45 -3.51 2.44 13.47
N THR A 46 -4.11 1.47 14.15
CA THR A 46 -3.63 0.08 14.19
C THR A 46 -3.91 -0.70 12.90
N ASP A 47 -4.63 -0.12 11.94
CA ASP A 47 -4.98 -0.79 10.69
C ASP A 47 -3.78 -0.83 9.75
N PHE A 48 -3.81 -1.74 8.77
CA PHE A 48 -2.75 -1.85 7.78
C PHE A 48 -2.82 -0.67 6.81
N GLY A 49 -1.81 0.19 6.83
CA GLY A 49 -1.78 1.45 6.10
C GLY A 49 -0.79 1.47 4.94
N SER A 50 -0.71 2.62 4.27
CA SER A 50 0.16 2.85 3.11
C SER A 50 1.66 2.74 3.44
N ASN A 51 2.07 3.13 4.65
CA ASN A 51 3.45 3.00 5.09
C ASN A 51 3.81 1.53 5.33
N ASP A 52 2.94 0.75 5.97
CA ASP A 52 3.15 -0.69 6.20
C ASP A 52 3.26 -1.44 4.86
N LEU A 53 2.41 -1.08 3.89
CA LEU A 53 2.47 -1.61 2.52
C LEU A 53 3.85 -1.35 1.88
N GLN A 54 4.30 -0.09 1.89
CA GLN A 54 5.57 0.30 1.28
C GLN A 54 6.77 -0.37 1.97
N GLN A 55 6.78 -0.38 3.30
CA GLN A 55 7.84 -1.02 4.09
C GLN A 55 7.88 -2.53 3.84
N THR A 56 6.72 -3.19 3.84
CA THR A 56 6.60 -4.62 3.53
C THR A 56 7.15 -4.91 2.14
N ALA A 57 6.68 -4.20 1.11
CA ALA A 57 7.15 -4.40 -0.26
C ALA A 57 8.67 -4.19 -0.39
N ASN A 58 9.21 -3.13 0.24
CA ASN A 58 10.64 -2.84 0.24
C ASN A 58 11.45 -3.93 0.91
N SER A 59 11.09 -4.29 2.14
CA SER A 59 11.81 -5.29 2.95
C SER A 59 11.88 -6.63 2.22
N MET A 60 10.73 -7.10 1.75
CA MET A 60 10.61 -8.41 1.11
C MET A 60 11.34 -8.47 -0.24
N VAL A 61 11.24 -7.42 -1.06
CA VAL A 61 11.99 -7.37 -2.33
C VAL A 61 13.49 -7.27 -2.07
N ASN A 62 13.92 -6.46 -1.12
CA ASN A 62 15.34 -6.33 -0.79
C ASN A 62 15.92 -7.64 -0.26
N SER A 63 15.21 -8.32 0.63
CA SER A 63 15.62 -9.63 1.15
C SER A 63 15.79 -10.64 0.01
N MET A 64 14.82 -10.73 -0.91
CA MET A 64 14.94 -11.63 -2.07
C MET A 64 16.13 -11.27 -2.97
N LEU A 65 16.31 -9.99 -3.28
CA LEU A 65 17.37 -9.53 -4.19
C LEU A 65 18.78 -9.62 -3.59
N THR A 66 18.90 -9.71 -2.27
CA THR A 66 20.19 -9.84 -1.57
C THR A 66 20.49 -11.28 -1.17
N PHE A 67 19.52 -12.21 -1.30
CA PHE A 67 19.72 -13.62 -1.02
C PHE A 67 20.72 -14.25 -2.01
N PRO A 68 21.82 -14.87 -1.56
CA PRO A 68 22.93 -15.27 -2.46
C PRO A 68 22.53 -16.18 -3.63
N PRO A 69 21.67 -17.20 -3.47
CA PRO A 69 21.15 -17.98 -4.59
C PRO A 69 20.40 -17.16 -5.64
N VAL A 70 19.61 -16.16 -5.24
CA VAL A 70 18.92 -15.25 -6.16
C VAL A 70 19.90 -14.29 -6.84
N VAL A 71 20.92 -13.82 -6.11
CA VAL A 71 22.01 -13.01 -6.68
C VAL A 71 22.75 -13.78 -7.77
N GLU A 72 23.07 -15.05 -7.52
CA GLU A 72 23.72 -15.93 -8.51
C GLU A 72 22.80 -16.18 -9.72
N LEU A 73 21.54 -16.55 -9.47
CA LEU A 73 20.52 -16.78 -10.49
C LEU A 73 20.37 -15.59 -11.46
N THR A 74 20.49 -14.37 -10.93
CA THR A 74 20.26 -13.12 -11.66
C THR A 74 21.56 -12.39 -12.04
N ARG A 75 22.72 -13.05 -11.93
CA ARG A 75 24.02 -12.44 -12.26
C ARG A 75 24.17 -12.16 -13.75
N ASN A 76 23.89 -13.16 -14.58
CA ASN A 76 24.16 -13.13 -16.04
C ASN A 76 22.89 -13.20 -16.90
N ARG A 77 21.71 -13.23 -16.27
CA ARG A 77 20.42 -13.36 -16.95
C ARG A 77 19.31 -12.68 -16.16
N ARG A 78 18.18 -12.43 -16.81
CA ARG A 78 16.97 -11.86 -16.21
C ARG A 78 15.80 -12.84 -16.36
N PRO A 79 15.60 -13.77 -15.40
CA PRO A 79 14.54 -14.75 -15.49
C PRO A 79 13.16 -14.09 -15.50
N ILE A 80 12.20 -14.80 -16.10
CA ILE A 80 10.81 -14.34 -16.17
C ILE A 80 10.09 -14.79 -14.91
N ILE A 81 9.51 -13.84 -14.20
CA ILE A 81 8.83 -14.07 -12.93
C ILE A 81 7.39 -13.60 -13.01
N GLU A 82 6.52 -14.38 -12.39
CA GLU A 82 5.14 -14.01 -12.13
C GLU A 82 4.96 -13.65 -10.66
N VAL A 83 4.23 -12.57 -10.36
CA VAL A 83 3.86 -12.20 -8.99
C VAL A 83 2.37 -12.46 -8.86
N SER A 84 2.01 -13.46 -8.05
CA SER A 84 0.62 -13.72 -7.72
C SER A 84 0.06 -12.61 -6.86
N LYS A 85 -1.24 -12.35 -6.99
CA LYS A 85 -1.95 -11.44 -6.09
C LYS A 85 -1.75 -11.89 -4.64
N VAL A 86 -1.41 -10.94 -3.77
CA VAL A 86 -1.26 -11.21 -2.33
C VAL A 86 -2.56 -11.79 -1.78
N ASN A 87 -2.46 -12.92 -1.10
CA ASN A 87 -3.58 -13.56 -0.44
C ASN A 87 -3.89 -12.84 0.90
N ASN A 88 -5.07 -12.26 1.01
CA ASN A 88 -5.51 -11.58 2.22
C ASN A 88 -6.14 -12.57 3.21
N LYS A 89 -5.45 -12.83 4.33
CA LYS A 89 -5.92 -13.63 5.46
C LYS A 89 -6.20 -12.77 6.70
N THR A 90 -6.35 -11.46 6.52
CA THR A 90 -6.75 -10.53 7.58
C THR A 90 -8.26 -10.41 7.64
N MET A 91 -8.76 -9.79 8.71
CA MET A 91 -10.18 -9.43 8.83
C MET A 91 -10.52 -8.10 8.15
N GLN A 92 -9.55 -7.48 7.46
CA GLN A 92 -9.66 -6.15 6.87
C GLN A 92 -9.72 -6.19 5.35
N HIS A 93 -10.39 -5.20 4.75
CA HIS A 93 -10.36 -4.98 3.30
C HIS A 93 -9.06 -4.26 2.90
N ILE A 94 -7.96 -5.00 2.86
CA ILE A 94 -6.65 -4.47 2.46
C ILE A 94 -6.53 -4.47 0.93
N ASP A 95 -6.03 -3.36 0.39
CA ASP A 95 -5.65 -3.26 -1.02
C ASP A 95 -4.38 -4.09 -1.32
N THR A 96 -4.61 -5.39 -1.44
CA THR A 96 -3.58 -6.37 -1.83
C THR A 96 -3.11 -6.19 -3.27
N GLN A 97 -3.90 -5.52 -4.12
CA GLN A 97 -3.49 -5.22 -5.49
C GLN A 97 -2.36 -4.20 -5.50
N SER A 98 -2.50 -3.10 -4.76
CA SER A 98 -1.44 -2.09 -4.60
C SER A 98 -0.14 -2.68 -4.02
N LEU A 99 -0.23 -3.63 -3.09
CA LEU A 99 0.94 -4.33 -2.56
C LEU A 99 1.60 -5.22 -3.62
N THR A 100 0.78 -5.97 -4.37
CA THR A 100 1.24 -6.81 -5.50
C THR A 100 1.96 -5.97 -6.56
N ASP A 101 1.37 -4.84 -6.95
CA ASP A 101 1.91 -3.94 -7.96
C ASP A 101 3.18 -3.24 -7.49
N SER A 102 3.26 -2.90 -6.20
CA SER A 102 4.49 -2.37 -5.59
C SER A 102 5.64 -3.38 -5.65
N ILE A 103 5.39 -4.64 -5.32
CA ILE A 103 6.40 -5.72 -5.41
C ILE A 103 6.84 -5.90 -6.87
N ARG A 104 5.88 -6.05 -7.79
CA ARG A 104 6.14 -6.18 -9.24
C ARG A 104 6.99 -5.03 -9.77
N THR A 105 6.61 -3.79 -9.44
CA THR A 105 7.31 -2.58 -9.89
C THR A 105 8.75 -2.54 -9.37
N LYS A 106 8.97 -2.85 -8.09
CA LYS A 106 10.32 -2.85 -7.49
C LYS A 106 11.20 -3.92 -8.12
N LEU A 107 10.67 -5.12 -8.34
CA LEU A 107 11.39 -6.19 -9.03
C LEU A 107 11.73 -5.85 -10.47
N LEU A 108 10.81 -5.21 -11.20
CA LEU A 108 11.08 -4.74 -12.55
C LEU A 108 12.18 -3.66 -12.55
N ARG A 109 12.09 -2.68 -11.64
CA ARG A 109 13.09 -1.61 -11.47
C ARG A 109 14.47 -2.10 -11.04
N SER A 110 14.56 -3.24 -10.36
CA SER A 110 15.85 -3.85 -9.99
C SER A 110 16.69 -4.27 -11.20
N GLY A 111 16.07 -4.42 -12.38
CA GLY A 111 16.72 -4.95 -13.57
C GLY A 111 17.07 -6.43 -13.50
N LYS A 112 16.79 -7.12 -12.38
CA LYS A 112 17.12 -8.53 -12.18
C LYS A 112 16.11 -9.51 -12.79
N PHE A 113 14.87 -9.07 -13.00
CA PHE A 113 13.78 -9.90 -13.50
C PHE A 113 13.09 -9.29 -14.73
N ARG A 114 12.33 -10.12 -15.44
CA ARG A 114 11.42 -9.76 -16.52
C ARG A 114 10.01 -10.22 -16.17
N PHE A 115 9.01 -9.53 -16.71
CA PHE A 115 7.61 -9.84 -16.52
C PHE A 115 6.96 -10.04 -17.87
N THR A 116 6.03 -10.99 -17.94
CA THR A 116 5.12 -11.04 -19.08
C THR A 116 4.11 -9.91 -18.97
N ASP A 117 3.94 -9.19 -20.07
CA ASP A 117 2.81 -8.29 -20.20
C ASP A 117 1.59 -9.14 -20.57
N ARG A 118 0.69 -9.33 -19.60
CA ARG A 118 -0.63 -9.95 -19.84
C ARG A 118 -1.72 -8.88 -20.01
N SER A 119 -1.36 -7.61 -19.88
CA SER A 119 -2.25 -6.45 -19.85
C SER A 119 -2.32 -5.69 -21.17
N SER A 120 -1.61 -6.13 -22.21
CA SER A 120 -1.73 -5.49 -23.52
C SER A 120 -3.19 -5.49 -23.96
N ASP A 121 -3.78 -4.29 -24.06
CA ASP A 121 -5.13 -4.06 -24.57
C ASP A 121 -5.26 -4.79 -25.90
N LYS A 122 -6.40 -5.46 -26.13
CA LYS A 122 -6.65 -6.17 -27.38
C LYS A 122 -6.39 -5.30 -28.60
N GLN A 123 -6.71 -4.02 -28.51
CA GLN A 123 -6.44 -3.03 -29.55
C GLN A 123 -4.93 -2.82 -29.80
N THR A 124 -4.11 -2.67 -28.75
CA THR A 124 -2.65 -2.57 -28.89
C THR A 124 -2.05 -3.87 -29.45
N ILE A 125 -2.58 -5.02 -29.05
CA ILE A 125 -2.19 -6.32 -29.62
C ILE A 125 -2.52 -6.37 -31.12
N GLU A 126 -3.72 -5.93 -31.50
CA GLU A 126 -4.18 -5.91 -32.90
C GLU A 126 -3.39 -4.93 -33.76
N GLU A 127 -3.04 -3.75 -33.23
CA GLU A 127 -2.16 -2.77 -33.90
C GLU A 127 -0.75 -3.34 -34.13
N ILE A 128 -0.17 -3.99 -33.11
CA ILE A 128 1.14 -4.65 -33.24
C ILE A 128 1.08 -5.79 -34.27
N ARG A 129 0.02 -6.60 -34.26
CA ARG A 129 -0.19 -7.67 -35.26
C ARG A 129 -0.33 -7.10 -36.67
N ALA A 130 -1.14 -6.06 -36.85
CA ALA A 130 -1.30 -5.40 -38.15
C ALA A 130 0.02 -4.84 -38.68
N GLN A 131 0.86 -4.26 -37.80
CA GLN A 131 2.22 -3.82 -38.17
C GLN A 131 3.12 -4.99 -38.56
N GLN A 132 3.07 -6.11 -37.84
CA GLN A 132 3.82 -7.33 -38.18
C GLN A 132 3.38 -7.94 -39.52
N GLU A 133 2.07 -7.97 -39.80
CA GLU A 133 1.49 -8.50 -41.04
C GLU A 133 1.73 -7.59 -42.25
N SER A 134 1.89 -6.28 -42.03
CA SER A 134 2.18 -5.30 -43.10
C SER A 134 3.58 -5.42 -43.73
N GLY A 135 4.43 -6.33 -43.25
CA GLY A 135 5.68 -6.72 -43.92
C GLY A 135 6.79 -5.67 -43.90
N LEU A 136 6.68 -4.61 -43.09
CA LEU A 136 7.65 -3.51 -43.01
C LEU A 136 8.89 -3.80 -42.16
N ASN A 137 9.00 -4.98 -41.53
CA ASN A 137 10.10 -5.35 -40.66
C ASN A 137 10.82 -6.61 -41.16
N ASP A 138 12.16 -6.58 -41.14
CA ASP A 138 13.06 -7.67 -41.52
C ASP A 138 12.54 -9.06 -41.09
N GLN A 139 12.33 -9.94 -42.07
CA GLN A 139 11.73 -11.27 -41.91
C GLN A 139 12.45 -12.18 -40.89
N ASN A 140 13.68 -11.85 -40.49
CA ASN A 140 14.42 -12.56 -39.46
C ASN A 140 14.05 -12.18 -38.01
N THR A 141 13.19 -11.17 -37.81
CA THR A 141 12.81 -10.66 -36.47
C THR A 141 11.31 -10.74 -36.20
N VAL A 142 10.58 -11.56 -36.96
CA VAL A 142 9.16 -11.83 -36.66
C VAL A 142 9.08 -12.86 -35.53
N THR A 143 9.39 -12.42 -34.31
CA THR A 143 9.02 -13.18 -33.11
C THR A 143 7.49 -13.10 -33.02
N GLN A 144 6.80 -14.21 -33.34
CA GLN A 144 5.35 -14.28 -33.26
C GLN A 144 4.86 -13.68 -31.93
N PHE A 145 4.11 -12.57 -32.02
CA PHE A 145 3.47 -11.98 -30.85
C PHE A 145 2.54 -13.03 -30.22
N GLY A 146 2.93 -13.58 -29.07
CA GLY A 146 2.15 -14.62 -28.39
C GLY A 146 2.81 -16.00 -28.27
N GLN A 147 4.03 -16.22 -28.77
CA GLN A 147 4.81 -17.41 -28.38
C GLN A 147 5.35 -17.28 -26.94
N GLN A 148 4.43 -17.52 -26.00
CA GLN A 148 4.62 -18.12 -24.67
C GLN A 148 6.01 -18.05 -24.03
N TYR A 149 6.44 -16.87 -23.61
CA TYR A 149 7.36 -16.82 -22.49
C TYR A 149 6.60 -17.20 -21.22
N SER A 150 6.60 -18.48 -20.87
CA SER A 150 6.06 -18.94 -19.58
C SER A 150 6.97 -18.45 -18.46
N ALA A 151 6.37 -17.98 -17.36
CA ALA A 151 7.15 -17.60 -16.18
C ALA A 151 7.97 -18.81 -15.70
N GLU A 152 9.21 -18.56 -15.32
CA GLU A 152 10.11 -19.58 -14.77
C GLU A 152 9.93 -19.72 -13.27
N PHE A 153 9.62 -18.59 -12.62
CA PHE A 153 9.37 -18.51 -11.19
C PHE A 153 8.02 -17.84 -10.91
N ILE A 154 7.44 -18.19 -9.77
CA ILE A 154 6.26 -17.55 -9.22
C ILE A 154 6.55 -17.06 -7.81
N LEU A 155 6.13 -15.83 -7.51
CA LEU A 155 6.09 -15.27 -6.18
C LEU A 155 4.68 -15.41 -5.63
N VAL A 156 4.57 -16.15 -4.53
CA VAL A 156 3.33 -16.30 -3.78
C VAL A 156 3.46 -15.59 -2.44
N SER A 157 2.40 -14.92 -2.02
CA SER A 157 2.42 -14.09 -0.81
C SER A 157 1.14 -14.24 0.01
N ASN A 158 1.27 -14.18 1.34
CA ASN A 158 0.14 -14.16 2.26
C ASN A 158 0.31 -13.03 3.27
N LEU A 159 -0.78 -12.29 3.54
CA LEU A 159 -0.86 -11.28 4.59
C LEU A 159 -1.86 -11.74 5.65
N SER A 160 -1.39 -11.94 6.89
CA SER A 160 -2.18 -12.46 8.00
C SER A 160 -2.26 -11.44 9.13
N GLU A 161 -3.33 -11.49 9.93
CA GLU A 161 -3.56 -10.61 11.08
C GLU A 161 -3.90 -11.44 12.32
N ILE A 162 -3.32 -11.06 13.46
CA ILE A 162 -3.72 -11.50 14.79
C ILE A 162 -4.07 -10.25 15.59
N LYS A 163 -5.33 -10.14 16.02
CA LYS A 163 -5.84 -8.99 16.74
C LYS A 163 -6.27 -9.38 18.15
N GLN A 164 -5.74 -8.69 19.13
CA GLN A 164 -6.10 -8.80 20.53
C GLN A 164 -6.62 -7.45 21.02
N ARG A 165 -7.68 -7.48 21.84
CA ARG A 165 -8.29 -6.27 22.41
C ARG A 165 -8.78 -6.54 23.83
N ASN A 166 -8.46 -5.62 24.73
CA ASN A 166 -9.15 -5.43 26.00
C ASN A 166 -9.69 -3.98 26.09
N GLU A 167 -10.12 -3.53 27.26
CA GLU A 167 -10.75 -2.21 27.43
C GLU A 167 -9.82 -1.01 27.18
N ASP A 168 -8.52 -1.21 27.44
CA ASP A 168 -7.50 -0.15 27.42
C ASP A 168 -6.52 -0.27 26.26
N VAL A 169 -6.37 -1.48 25.70
CA VAL A 169 -5.32 -1.82 24.74
C VAL A 169 -5.90 -2.55 23.54
N ILE A 170 -5.52 -2.09 22.35
CA ILE A 170 -5.67 -2.82 21.09
C ILE A 170 -4.27 -3.17 20.60
N ASP A 171 -4.01 -4.46 20.43
CA ASP A 171 -2.76 -4.99 19.88
C ASP A 171 -3.06 -5.72 18.57
N VAL A 172 -2.46 -5.25 17.48
CA VAL A 172 -2.62 -5.84 16.16
C VAL A 172 -1.25 -6.24 15.64
N TYR A 173 -1.11 -7.52 15.36
CA TYR A 173 0.07 -8.10 14.74
C TYR A 173 -0.25 -8.53 13.31
N TYR A 174 0.54 -8.05 12.37
CA TYR A 174 0.51 -8.46 10.98
C TYR A 174 1.74 -9.29 10.65
N LYS A 175 1.52 -10.33 9.85
CA LYS A 175 2.60 -11.10 9.26
C LYS A 175 2.41 -11.23 7.76
N PHE A 176 3.42 -10.78 7.02
CA PHE A 176 3.53 -10.98 5.59
C PHE A 176 4.57 -12.05 5.30
N THR A 177 4.20 -13.07 4.52
CA THR A 177 5.12 -14.13 4.09
C THR A 177 5.15 -14.14 2.57
N MET A 178 6.34 -14.17 1.97
CA MET A 178 6.53 -14.26 0.52
C MET A 178 7.53 -15.34 0.18
N SER A 179 7.26 -16.05 -0.91
CA SER A 179 8.01 -17.23 -1.32
C SER A 179 8.22 -17.26 -2.83
N LEU A 180 9.46 -17.43 -3.27
CA LEU A 180 9.86 -17.61 -4.66
C LEU A 180 9.92 -19.10 -4.98
N LYS A 181 9.11 -19.55 -5.93
CA LYS A 181 9.06 -20.96 -6.33
C LYS A 181 9.43 -21.11 -7.80
N ASN A 182 10.27 -22.11 -8.09
CA ASN A 182 10.57 -22.54 -9.43
C ASN A 182 9.39 -23.35 -10.00
N LEU A 183 8.79 -22.88 -11.09
CA LEU A 183 7.58 -23.50 -11.65
C LEU A 183 7.86 -24.86 -12.31
N LYS A 184 9.08 -25.07 -12.81
CA LYS A 184 9.46 -26.32 -13.48
C LYS A 184 9.79 -27.42 -12.47
N THR A 185 10.55 -27.10 -11.43
CA THR A 185 11.03 -28.09 -10.44
C THR A 185 10.14 -28.19 -9.21
N GLY A 186 9.30 -27.18 -8.96
CA GLY A 186 8.52 -27.07 -7.74
C GLY A 186 9.31 -26.66 -6.50
N ILE A 187 10.61 -26.37 -6.64
CA ILE A 187 11.51 -26.02 -5.54
C ILE A 187 11.20 -24.62 -5.02
N LEU A 188 11.23 -24.47 -3.70
CA LEU A 188 11.21 -23.18 -3.02
C LEU A 188 12.63 -22.61 -3.01
N GLU A 189 12.86 -21.55 -3.77
CA GLU A 189 14.19 -20.97 -4.01
C GLU A 189 14.52 -19.88 -2.98
N TRP A 190 13.50 -19.21 -2.45
CA TRP A 190 13.63 -18.20 -1.42
C TRP A 190 12.31 -18.05 -0.68
N SER A 191 12.36 -17.73 0.61
CA SER A 191 11.20 -17.33 1.39
C SER A 191 11.65 -16.44 2.53
N ASP A 192 10.82 -15.48 2.89
CA ASP A 192 11.04 -14.65 4.06
C ASP A 192 9.71 -14.17 4.65
N GLU A 193 9.78 -13.49 5.79
CA GLU A 193 8.64 -12.89 6.45
C GLU A 193 8.94 -11.47 6.98
N GLN A 194 7.92 -10.62 6.92
CA GLN A 194 7.93 -9.31 7.54
C GLN A 194 6.82 -9.25 8.58
N GLU A 195 7.18 -8.85 9.79
CA GLU A 195 6.27 -8.68 10.90
C GLU A 195 6.06 -7.18 11.18
N ILE A 196 4.84 -6.83 11.56
CA ILE A 196 4.46 -5.48 11.98
C ILE A 196 3.55 -5.62 13.19
N ARG A 197 3.90 -4.97 14.30
CA ARG A 197 3.03 -4.92 15.49
C ARG A 197 2.65 -3.48 15.78
N LYS A 198 1.36 -3.26 16.02
CA LYS A 198 0.80 -1.95 16.32
C LYS A 198 -0.05 -2.04 17.58
N ILE A 199 0.29 -1.20 18.55
CA ILE A 199 -0.42 -1.10 19.83
C ILE A 199 -1.05 0.28 19.92
N LYS A 200 -2.32 0.31 20.30
CA LYS A 200 -3.04 1.53 20.67
C LYS A 200 -3.51 1.40 22.11
N GLU A 201 -2.97 2.25 22.96
CA GLU A 201 -3.41 2.45 24.33
C GLU A 201 -4.40 3.62 24.38
N ARG A 202 -5.31 3.56 25.35
CA ARG A 202 -6.41 4.52 25.51
C ARG A 202 -6.02 5.73 26.35
#